data_AF-A0A1H9JDS7-F1
#
_entry.id   AF-A0A1H9JDS7-F1
#
_cell.length_a   1.000
_cell.length_b   1.000
_cell.length_c   1.000
_cell.angle_alpha   90.00
_cell.angle_beta   90.00
_cell.angle_gamma   90.00
#
_symmetry.space_group_name_H-M   'P 1'
#
loop_
_entity.id
_entity.type
_entity.pdbx_description
1 polymer ?
#
loop_
_entity_poly.entity_id
_entity_poly.type
_entity_poly.pdbx_seq_one_letter_code
_entity_poly.pdbx_strand_id
1 'polypeptide(L)'
;MSQTLAIVRRGLCAALALAVSGVCAVMAAAAAVERAATSDDRTVVTAVAVALVLGAHMLPALARRNRLAQALFMGCVAATLYHHAHYFAGVQERAGVQRAAVVAPSGHTQALQFELQAHAATRAVPAVAADLAQASAKLAQAQAGLARCTAQSGERCHSAQASVLAADARVQALQDERSSAQRAAALRTQLADAAAGQDRQRATQATDPVDARLASITGLEVGTVALVSALVQSLLLELMAALLWTLALPATAAIQTQAVAAPAVATAVPPISQPVVLPPALPAALPAHTAVLPLLQWQHLRNVALRWRCWPSQWRDRLTALIPPALVQTLVRKMPHDFQHHPHATTQPPCHARATPS
;
A
#
# COMPACT_ATOMS: atom_id res chain seq x y z
N MET A 1 -20.08 -47.99 12.94
CA MET A 1 -19.49 -47.37 11.73
C MET A 1 -19.79 -45.88 11.60
N SER A 2 -21.02 -45.39 11.85
CA SER A 2 -21.34 -43.95 11.73
C SER A 2 -20.54 -43.04 12.71
N GLN A 3 -20.35 -43.47 13.97
CA GLN A 3 -19.58 -42.71 14.97
C GLN A 3 -18.09 -42.59 14.64
N THR A 4 -17.44 -43.67 14.19
CA THR A 4 -16.02 -43.66 13.85
C THR A 4 -15.75 -42.73 12.67
N LEU A 5 -16.60 -42.75 11.64
CA LEU A 5 -16.51 -41.83 10.51
C LEU A 5 -16.70 -40.37 10.94
N ALA A 6 -17.62 -40.09 11.86
CA ALA A 6 -17.84 -38.74 12.39
C ALA A 6 -16.63 -38.21 13.18
N ILE A 7 -15.97 -39.05 13.98
CA ILE A 7 -14.76 -38.71 14.74
C ILE A 7 -13.61 -38.41 13.78
N VAL A 8 -13.36 -39.30 12.80
CA VAL A 8 -12.28 -39.13 11.81
C VAL A 8 -12.48 -37.84 11.02
N ARG A 9 -13.73 -37.56 10.57
CA ARG A 9 -14.03 -36.32 9.84
C ARG A 9 -13.76 -35.07 10.68
N ARG A 10 -14.17 -35.06 11.96
CA ARG A 10 -13.90 -33.92 12.85
C ARG A 10 -12.41 -33.71 13.10
N GLY A 11 -11.66 -34.80 13.30
CA GLY A 11 -10.20 -34.75 13.44
C GLY A 11 -9.53 -34.15 12.20
N LEU A 12 -9.95 -34.57 11.00
CA LEU A 12 -9.45 -34.02 9.74
C LEU A 12 -9.80 -32.53 9.59
N CYS A 13 -11.04 -32.13 9.87
CA CYS A 13 -11.44 -30.72 9.86
C CYS A 13 -10.63 -29.90 10.84
N ALA A 14 -10.37 -30.40 12.05
CA ALA A 14 -9.57 -29.71 13.06
C ALA A 14 -8.11 -29.53 12.61
N ALA A 15 -7.51 -30.57 12.02
CA ALA A 15 -6.15 -30.51 11.50
C ALA A 15 -6.03 -29.46 10.38
N LEU A 16 -6.97 -29.45 9.43
CA LEU A 16 -7.01 -28.43 8.38
C LEU A 16 -7.27 -27.04 8.94
N ALA A 17 -8.17 -26.90 9.92
CA ALA A 17 -8.48 -25.64 10.57
C ALA A 17 -7.23 -25.04 11.23
N LEU A 18 -6.46 -25.86 11.94
CA LEU A 18 -5.19 -25.47 12.55
C LEU A 18 -4.16 -25.05 11.51
N ALA A 19 -4.01 -25.81 10.43
CA ALA A 19 -3.07 -25.50 9.36
C ALA A 19 -3.39 -24.14 8.70
N VAL A 20 -4.64 -23.93 8.29
CA VAL A 20 -5.07 -22.66 7.67
C VAL A 20 -4.96 -21.50 8.66
N SER A 21 -5.33 -21.71 9.93
CA SER A 21 -5.18 -20.69 10.98
C SER A 21 -3.72 -20.31 11.22
N GLY A 22 -2.82 -21.30 11.19
CA GLY A 22 -1.38 -21.08 11.30
C GLY A 22 -0.84 -20.20 10.17
N VAL A 23 -1.22 -20.50 8.92
CA VAL A 23 -0.83 -19.66 7.77
C VAL A 23 -1.34 -18.23 7.93
N CYS A 24 -2.62 -18.05 8.27
CA CYS A 24 -3.20 -16.73 8.49
C CYS A 24 -2.51 -15.95 9.62
N ALA A 25 -2.15 -16.65 10.71
CA ALA A 25 -1.44 -16.08 11.84
C ALA A 25 -0.02 -15.64 11.46
N VAL A 26 0.72 -16.46 10.69
CA VAL A 26 2.07 -16.11 10.21
C VAL A 26 2.02 -14.89 9.28
N MET A 27 1.07 -14.82 8.35
CA MET A 27 0.92 -13.65 7.47
C MET A 27 0.59 -12.38 8.26
N ALA A 28 -0.35 -12.47 9.21
CA ALA A 28 -0.72 -11.33 10.05
C ALA A 28 0.43 -10.88 10.96
N ALA A 29 1.18 -11.83 11.52
CA ALA A 29 2.38 -11.58 12.32
C ALA A 29 3.47 -10.89 11.48
N ALA A 30 3.78 -11.39 10.29
CA ALA A 30 4.76 -10.78 9.40
C ALA A 30 4.39 -9.31 9.07
N ALA A 31 3.13 -9.05 8.71
CA ALA A 31 2.65 -7.69 8.46
C ALA A 31 2.65 -6.80 9.72
N ALA A 32 2.49 -7.37 10.92
CA ALA A 32 2.60 -6.62 12.16
C ALA A 32 4.07 -6.25 12.46
N VAL A 33 4.98 -7.21 12.28
CA VAL A 33 6.43 -7.00 12.47
C VAL A 33 6.98 -5.94 11.53
N GLU A 34 6.59 -5.96 10.25
CA GLU A 34 7.02 -4.97 9.25
C GLU A 34 6.62 -3.54 9.60
N ARG A 35 5.54 -3.34 10.36
CA ARG A 35 5.03 -2.00 10.73
C ARG A 35 5.58 -1.46 12.05
N ALA A 36 6.13 -2.31 12.92
CA ALA A 36 6.59 -1.89 14.23
C ALA A 36 8.06 -1.44 14.20
N ALA A 37 8.30 -0.24 14.75
CA ALA A 37 9.61 0.41 14.74
C ALA A 37 10.59 -0.21 15.75
N THR A 38 10.13 -0.56 16.96
CA THR A 38 10.96 -1.12 18.03
C THR A 38 10.76 -2.63 18.20
N SER A 39 11.73 -3.31 18.82
CA SER A 39 11.62 -4.75 19.14
C SER A 39 10.46 -5.04 20.08
N ASP A 40 10.22 -4.17 21.04
CA ASP A 40 9.21 -4.36 22.07
C ASP A 40 7.82 -4.20 21.45
N ASP A 41 7.63 -3.17 20.63
CA ASP A 41 6.38 -2.97 19.87
C ASP A 41 6.07 -4.17 18.98
N ARG A 42 7.09 -4.74 18.29
CA ARG A 42 6.91 -5.90 17.41
C ARG A 42 6.26 -7.07 18.12
N THR A 43 6.69 -7.38 19.35
CA THR A 43 6.12 -8.50 20.11
C THR A 43 4.64 -8.27 20.44
N VAL A 44 4.29 -7.07 20.89
CA VAL A 44 2.92 -6.71 21.28
C VAL A 44 2.01 -6.68 20.07
N VAL A 45 2.40 -6.01 18.98
CA VAL A 45 1.55 -5.94 17.77
C VAL A 45 1.40 -7.31 17.11
N THR A 46 2.42 -8.17 17.18
CA THR A 46 2.34 -9.55 16.68
C THR A 46 1.36 -10.38 17.50
N ALA A 47 1.46 -10.31 18.84
CA ALA A 47 0.54 -11.02 19.73
C ALA A 47 -0.92 -10.60 19.49
N VAL A 48 -1.16 -9.29 19.32
CA VAL A 48 -2.49 -8.75 18.98
C VAL A 48 -2.97 -9.26 17.62
N ALA A 49 -2.13 -9.24 16.59
CA ALA A 49 -2.48 -9.73 15.26
C ALA A 49 -2.87 -11.22 15.28
N VAL A 50 -2.09 -12.05 15.98
CA VAL A 50 -2.40 -13.49 16.15
C VAL A 50 -3.70 -13.70 16.92
N ALA A 51 -3.93 -12.94 18.00
CA ALA A 51 -5.17 -13.02 18.77
C ALA A 51 -6.40 -12.65 17.92
N LEU A 52 -6.29 -11.65 17.04
CA LEU A 52 -7.35 -11.27 16.11
C LEU A 52 -7.67 -12.39 15.09
N VAL A 53 -6.65 -13.07 14.56
CA VAL A 53 -6.82 -14.23 13.67
C VAL A 53 -7.54 -15.37 14.40
N LEU A 54 -7.08 -15.73 15.61
CA LEU A 54 -7.74 -16.76 16.41
C LEU A 54 -9.18 -16.38 16.77
N GLY A 55 -9.42 -15.11 17.09
CA GLY A 55 -10.76 -14.58 17.32
C GLY A 55 -11.65 -14.73 16.09
N ALA A 56 -11.19 -14.31 14.92
CA ALA A 56 -11.92 -14.44 13.65
C ALA A 56 -12.28 -15.90 13.35
N HIS A 57 -11.38 -16.84 13.64
CA HIS A 57 -11.60 -18.25 13.35
C HIS A 57 -12.46 -18.99 14.39
N MET A 58 -12.29 -18.70 15.69
CA MET A 58 -12.97 -19.45 16.78
C MET A 58 -14.36 -18.92 17.10
N LEU A 59 -14.57 -17.59 17.05
CA LEU A 59 -15.82 -16.97 17.50
C LEU A 59 -17.07 -17.49 16.76
N PRO A 60 -17.05 -17.75 15.44
CA PRO A 60 -18.18 -18.32 14.72
C PRO A 60 -18.62 -19.68 15.26
N ALA A 61 -17.66 -20.50 15.69
CA ALA A 61 -17.93 -21.82 16.22
C ALA A 61 -18.48 -21.77 17.65
N LEU A 62 -17.89 -20.91 18.50
CA LEU A 62 -18.19 -20.83 19.93
C LEU A 62 -19.45 -20.04 20.27
N ALA A 63 -19.81 -19.01 19.49
CA ALA A 63 -20.80 -18.02 19.90
C ALA A 63 -21.93 -17.79 18.88
N ARG A 64 -22.44 -18.88 18.30
CA ARG A 64 -23.42 -18.90 17.18
C ARG A 64 -24.67 -18.01 17.41
N ARG A 65 -25.09 -17.80 18.66
CA ARG A 65 -26.34 -17.09 19.01
C ARG A 65 -26.14 -15.73 19.71
N ASN A 66 -24.91 -15.33 20.01
CA ASN A 66 -24.64 -14.09 20.74
C ASN A 66 -24.33 -12.94 19.76
N ARG A 67 -25.17 -11.90 19.73
CA ARG A 67 -25.00 -10.71 18.86
C ARG A 67 -23.69 -9.96 19.13
N LEU A 68 -23.26 -9.87 20.39
CA LEU A 68 -22.00 -9.23 20.75
C LEU A 68 -20.81 -10.02 20.18
N ALA A 69 -20.88 -11.35 20.24
CA ALA A 69 -19.83 -12.19 19.69
C ALA A 69 -19.82 -12.18 18.16
N GLN A 70 -20.98 -12.05 17.50
CA GLN A 70 -21.05 -11.81 16.05
C GLN A 70 -20.41 -10.46 15.68
N ALA A 71 -20.66 -9.40 16.47
CA ALA A 71 -20.03 -8.11 16.25
C ALA A 71 -18.50 -8.16 16.45
N LEU A 72 -18.04 -8.82 17.52
CA LEU A 72 -16.61 -9.04 17.77
C LEU A 72 -15.96 -9.85 16.65
N PHE A 73 -16.63 -10.91 16.17
CA PHE A 73 -16.18 -11.68 15.02
C PHE A 73 -16.00 -10.79 13.79
N MET A 74 -16.98 -9.96 13.44
CA MET A 74 -16.85 -9.05 12.30
C MET A 74 -15.70 -8.05 12.48
N GLY A 75 -15.48 -7.56 13.71
CA GLY A 75 -14.34 -6.72 14.04
C GLY A 75 -12.99 -7.44 13.86
N CYS A 76 -12.89 -8.70 14.33
CA CYS A 76 -11.71 -9.54 14.12
C CYS A 76 -11.46 -9.76 12.62
N VAL A 77 -12.48 -10.15 11.85
CA VAL A 77 -12.36 -10.35 10.39
C VAL A 77 -11.89 -9.07 9.69
N ALA A 78 -12.50 -7.92 10.00
CA ALA A 78 -12.07 -6.66 9.38
C ALA A 78 -10.60 -6.34 9.69
N ALA A 79 -10.17 -6.59 10.93
CA ALA A 79 -8.79 -6.38 11.33
C ALA A 79 -7.83 -7.39 10.68
N THR A 80 -8.19 -8.68 10.57
CA THR A 80 -7.35 -9.70 9.91
C THR A 80 -7.19 -9.43 8.43
N LEU A 81 -8.28 -9.08 7.73
CA LEU A 81 -8.25 -8.65 6.33
C LEU A 81 -7.29 -7.49 6.10
N TYR A 82 -7.28 -6.50 7.00
CA TYR A 82 -6.33 -5.38 6.93
C TYR A 82 -4.87 -5.86 7.05
N HIS A 83 -4.57 -6.77 7.98
CA HIS A 83 -3.22 -7.31 8.15
C HIS A 83 -2.78 -8.13 6.94
N HIS A 84 -3.66 -8.96 6.38
CA HIS A 84 -3.36 -9.75 5.17
C HIS A 84 -3.19 -8.87 3.94
N ALA A 85 -4.03 -7.85 3.76
CA ALA A 85 -3.87 -6.90 2.66
C ALA A 85 -2.50 -6.22 2.70
N HIS A 86 -2.03 -5.83 3.89
CA HIS A 86 -0.68 -5.28 4.06
C HIS A 86 0.41 -6.31 3.74
N TYR A 87 0.25 -7.56 4.17
CA TYR A 87 1.19 -8.63 3.84
C TYR A 87 1.29 -8.85 2.33
N PHE A 88 0.16 -8.96 1.64
CA PHE A 88 0.12 -9.17 0.19
C PHE A 88 0.70 -7.98 -0.57
N ALA A 89 0.40 -6.74 -0.15
CA ALA A 89 1.00 -5.54 -0.73
C ALA A 89 2.54 -5.57 -0.60
N GLY A 90 3.07 -5.92 0.57
CA GLY A 90 4.52 -6.05 0.77
C GLY A 90 5.16 -7.17 -0.07
N VAL A 91 4.48 -8.31 -0.22
CA VAL A 91 4.94 -9.38 -1.11
C VAL A 91 4.93 -8.93 -2.58
N GLN A 92 3.89 -8.23 -3.03
CA GLN A 92 3.79 -7.69 -4.39
C GLN A 92 4.87 -6.64 -4.67
N GLU A 93 5.17 -5.77 -3.70
CA GLU A 93 6.25 -4.79 -3.80
C GLU A 93 7.60 -5.47 -3.97
N ARG A 94 7.92 -6.46 -3.11
CA ARG A 94 9.17 -7.23 -3.22
C ARG A 94 9.29 -7.97 -4.55
N ALA A 95 8.20 -8.58 -5.01
CA ALA A 95 8.16 -9.21 -6.34
C ALA A 95 8.35 -8.18 -7.46
N GLY A 96 7.78 -6.98 -7.32
CA GLY A 96 7.97 -5.87 -8.25
C GLY A 96 9.42 -5.40 -8.31
N VAL A 97 10.10 -5.26 -7.16
CA VAL A 97 11.52 -4.94 -7.10
C VAL A 97 12.36 -6.01 -7.80
N GLN A 98 12.05 -7.30 -7.59
CA GLN A 98 12.73 -8.41 -8.27
C GLN A 98 12.53 -8.36 -9.79
N ARG A 99 11.32 -8.09 -10.27
CA ARG A 99 11.05 -7.92 -11.71
C ARG A 99 11.77 -6.70 -12.29
N ALA A 100 11.75 -5.58 -11.57
CA ALA A 100 12.44 -4.35 -11.99
C ALA A 100 13.96 -4.51 -12.05
N ALA A 101 14.55 -5.37 -11.20
CA ALA A 101 15.98 -5.64 -11.18
C ALA A 101 16.51 -6.28 -12.47
N VAL A 102 15.65 -6.93 -13.26
CA VAL A 102 16.01 -7.50 -14.56
C VAL A 102 16.25 -6.41 -15.63
N VAL A 103 15.79 -5.18 -15.40
CA VAL A 103 16.02 -4.04 -16.30
C VAL A 103 17.43 -3.47 -16.08
N ALA A 104 18.39 -4.08 -16.78
CA ALA A 104 19.76 -3.60 -16.86
C ALA A 104 19.85 -2.28 -17.66
N PRO A 105 20.85 -1.42 -17.36
CA PRO A 105 21.17 -0.28 -18.22
C PRO A 105 21.46 -0.76 -19.64
N SER A 106 20.89 -0.08 -20.62
CA SER A 106 21.16 -0.37 -22.03
C SER A 106 22.64 -0.17 -22.37
N GLY A 107 23.16 -0.88 -23.37
CA GLY A 107 24.51 -0.64 -23.89
C GLY A 107 24.71 0.82 -24.35
N HIS A 108 23.64 1.47 -24.83
CA HIS A 108 23.66 2.89 -25.19
C HIS A 108 23.90 3.80 -23.98
N THR A 109 23.20 3.58 -22.86
CA THR A 109 23.45 4.33 -21.61
C THR A 109 24.88 4.15 -21.11
N GLN A 110 25.45 2.96 -21.24
CA GLN A 110 26.85 2.70 -20.87
C GLN A 110 27.83 3.44 -21.80
N ALA A 111 27.56 3.46 -23.10
CA ALA A 111 28.37 4.20 -24.07
C ALA A 111 28.35 5.71 -23.81
N LEU A 112 27.17 6.29 -23.55
CA LEU A 112 27.04 7.71 -23.17
C LEU A 112 27.80 8.03 -21.87
N GLN A 113 27.77 7.11 -20.89
CA GLN A 113 28.51 7.26 -19.64
C GLN A 113 30.03 7.32 -19.89
N PHE A 114 30.54 6.42 -20.74
CA PHE A 114 31.95 6.38 -21.12
C PHE A 114 32.37 7.65 -21.87
N GLU A 115 31.54 8.13 -22.81
CA GLU A 115 31.81 9.37 -23.53
C GLU A 115 31.81 10.58 -22.59
N LEU A 116 30.87 10.66 -21.66
CA LEU A 116 30.85 11.72 -20.66
C LEU A 116 32.09 11.68 -19.74
N GLN A 117 32.57 10.48 -19.38
CA GLN A 117 33.80 10.31 -18.61
C GLN A 117 35.03 10.85 -19.34
N ALA A 118 35.12 10.66 -20.67
CA ALA A 118 36.17 11.26 -21.49
C ALA A 118 36.13 12.80 -21.45
N HIS A 119 34.97 13.39 -21.17
CA HIS A 119 34.76 14.84 -21.01
C HIS A 119 34.70 15.31 -19.55
N ALA A 120 35.05 14.48 -18.56
CA ALA A 120 34.89 14.79 -17.14
C ALA A 120 35.68 16.03 -16.68
N ALA A 121 36.81 16.33 -17.33
CA ALA A 121 37.65 17.49 -17.02
C ALA A 121 37.12 18.81 -17.59
N THR A 122 36.03 18.81 -18.38
CA THR A 122 35.49 20.03 -18.99
C THR A 122 34.85 20.93 -17.94
N ARG A 123 35.20 22.22 -17.96
CA ARG A 123 34.58 23.24 -17.11
C ARG A 123 33.12 23.45 -17.53
N ALA A 124 32.31 23.95 -16.59
CA ALA A 124 30.92 24.28 -16.86
C ALA A 124 30.81 25.37 -17.94
N VAL A 125 29.87 25.21 -18.87
CA VAL A 125 29.58 26.16 -19.96
C VAL A 125 29.53 27.63 -19.50
N PRO A 126 28.84 28.01 -18.38
CA PRO A 126 28.81 29.41 -17.94
C PRO A 126 30.17 29.96 -17.52
N ALA A 127 31.05 29.12 -16.94
CA ALA A 127 32.39 29.55 -16.56
C ALA A 127 33.25 29.84 -17.80
N VAL A 128 33.20 28.95 -18.80
CA VAL A 128 33.92 29.15 -20.08
C VAL A 128 33.38 30.36 -20.85
N ALA A 129 32.06 30.59 -20.80
CA ALA A 129 31.43 31.75 -21.44
C ALA A 129 31.89 33.09 -20.79
N ALA A 130 32.03 33.14 -19.47
CA ALA A 130 32.53 34.31 -18.76
C ALA A 130 34.00 34.61 -19.13
N ASP A 131 34.85 33.58 -19.16
CA ASP A 131 36.25 33.72 -19.58
C ASP A 131 36.37 34.17 -21.03
N LEU A 132 35.55 33.62 -21.92
CA LEU A 132 35.53 33.99 -23.34
C LEU A 132 35.17 35.47 -23.51
N ALA A 133 34.17 35.97 -22.77
CA ALA A 133 33.80 37.38 -22.79
C ALA A 133 34.97 38.28 -22.33
N GLN A 134 35.66 37.89 -21.25
CA GLN A 134 36.83 38.63 -20.76
C GLN A 134 37.98 38.61 -21.78
N ALA A 135 38.25 37.47 -22.42
CA ALA A 135 39.29 37.33 -23.43
C ALA A 135 38.96 38.17 -24.68
N SER A 136 37.71 38.18 -25.13
CA SER A 136 37.29 39.03 -26.27
C SER A 136 37.43 40.52 -25.98
N ALA A 137 37.15 40.95 -24.74
CA ALA A 137 37.36 42.33 -24.34
C ALA A 137 38.85 42.72 -24.37
N LYS A 138 39.74 41.80 -23.92
CA LYS A 138 41.20 42.00 -24.01
C LYS A 138 41.70 42.05 -25.45
N LEU A 139 41.16 41.23 -26.35
CA LEU A 139 41.48 41.27 -27.78
C LEU A 139 41.09 42.63 -28.40
N ALA A 140 39.87 43.11 -28.12
CA ALA A 140 39.41 44.42 -28.59
C ALA A 140 40.32 45.56 -28.08
N GLN A 141 40.75 45.50 -26.82
CA GLN A 141 41.71 46.45 -26.24
C GLN A 141 43.08 46.39 -26.93
N ALA A 142 43.59 45.19 -27.22
CA ALA A 142 44.86 44.99 -27.91
C ALA A 142 44.81 45.52 -29.36
N GLN A 143 43.71 45.26 -30.08
CA GLN A 143 43.48 45.77 -31.44
C GLN A 143 43.43 47.30 -31.46
N ALA A 144 42.72 47.92 -30.52
CA ALA A 144 42.71 49.38 -30.37
C ALA A 144 44.10 49.93 -30.04
N GLY A 145 44.90 49.21 -29.24
CA GLY A 145 46.29 49.55 -28.95
C GLY A 145 47.18 49.50 -30.19
N LEU A 146 47.04 48.46 -31.02
CA LEU A 146 47.77 48.34 -32.28
C LEU A 146 47.41 49.48 -33.25
N ALA A 147 46.11 49.79 -33.41
CA ALA A 147 45.66 50.89 -34.27
C ALA A 147 46.22 52.26 -33.84
N ARG A 148 46.33 52.51 -32.52
CA ARG A 148 46.98 53.72 -32.01
C ARG A 148 48.48 53.74 -32.32
N CYS A 149 49.17 52.62 -32.16
CA CYS A 149 50.61 52.53 -32.46
C CYS A 149 50.90 52.79 -33.95
N THR A 150 50.11 52.19 -34.86
CA THR A 150 50.30 52.37 -36.30
C THR A 150 50.04 53.81 -36.74
N ALA A 151 49.07 54.48 -36.11
CA ALA A 151 48.79 55.90 -36.37
C ALA A 151 49.92 56.85 -35.92
N GLN A 152 50.70 56.48 -34.89
CA GLN A 152 51.74 57.34 -34.30
C GLN A 152 53.14 57.11 -34.86
N SER A 153 53.52 55.85 -35.10
CA SER A 153 54.94 55.46 -35.16
C SER A 153 55.43 54.99 -36.54
N GLY A 154 54.56 54.97 -37.56
CA GLY A 154 54.90 54.64 -38.95
C GLY A 154 55.26 53.16 -39.22
N GLU A 155 56.16 52.54 -38.43
CA GLU A 155 56.72 51.22 -38.81
C GLU A 155 57.06 50.25 -37.66
N ARG A 156 57.10 50.64 -36.38
CA ARG A 156 57.58 49.74 -35.28
C ARG A 156 56.51 49.44 -34.22
N CYS A 157 55.59 48.51 -34.51
CA CYS A 157 54.50 48.11 -33.60
C CYS A 157 54.53 46.62 -33.19
N HIS A 158 55.70 45.98 -33.19
CA HIS A 158 55.83 44.54 -32.94
C HIS A 158 55.24 44.07 -31.60
N SER A 159 55.39 44.84 -30.52
CA SER A 159 54.82 44.49 -29.21
C SER A 159 53.28 44.53 -29.19
N ALA A 160 52.67 45.49 -29.91
CA ALA A 160 51.22 45.57 -30.05
C ALA A 160 50.65 44.50 -30.99
N GLN A 161 51.39 44.11 -32.04
CA GLN A 161 51.05 42.93 -32.84
C GLN A 161 51.10 41.65 -32.02
N ALA A 162 52.15 41.46 -31.21
CA ALA A 162 52.28 40.30 -30.34
C ALA A 162 51.13 40.20 -29.32
N SER A 163 50.67 41.33 -28.77
CA SER A 163 49.53 41.32 -27.82
C SER A 163 48.20 40.97 -28.49
N VAL A 164 47.98 41.42 -29.73
CA VAL A 164 46.80 41.00 -30.53
C VAL A 164 46.85 39.50 -30.80
N LEU A 165 47.98 38.98 -31.29
CA LEU A 165 48.15 37.55 -31.56
C LEU A 165 47.93 36.68 -30.31
N ALA A 166 48.48 37.10 -29.16
CA ALA A 166 48.30 36.39 -27.90
C ALA A 166 46.84 36.42 -27.40
N ALA A 167 46.16 37.56 -27.52
CA ALA A 167 44.76 37.69 -27.14
C ALA A 167 43.84 36.88 -28.07
N ASP A 168 44.14 36.86 -29.37
CA ASP A 168 43.40 36.08 -30.37
C ASP A 168 43.55 34.58 -30.11
N ALA A 169 44.79 34.09 -29.89
CA ALA A 169 45.05 32.70 -29.51
C ALA A 169 44.30 32.29 -28.23
N ARG A 170 44.18 33.20 -27.25
CA ARG A 170 43.40 32.94 -26.03
C ARG A 170 41.90 32.84 -26.30
N VAL A 171 41.35 33.68 -27.19
CA VAL A 171 39.94 33.60 -27.60
C VAL A 171 39.67 32.28 -28.33
N GLN A 172 40.51 31.89 -29.28
CA GLN A 172 40.38 30.62 -30.01
C GLN A 172 40.41 29.42 -29.05
N ALA A 173 41.36 29.38 -28.10
CA ALA A 173 41.43 28.31 -27.10
C ALA A 173 40.14 28.19 -26.23
N LEU A 174 39.53 29.33 -25.86
CA LEU A 174 38.28 29.33 -25.09
C LEU A 174 37.06 28.97 -25.94
N GLN A 175 37.07 29.21 -27.25
CA GLN A 175 36.03 28.75 -28.17
C GLN A 175 36.06 27.21 -28.30
N ASP A 176 37.25 26.63 -28.43
CA ASP A 176 37.43 25.17 -28.45
C ASP A 176 36.95 24.55 -27.14
N GLU A 177 37.34 25.13 -26.01
CA GLU A 177 36.88 24.68 -24.69
C GLU A 177 35.35 24.79 -24.56
N ARG A 178 34.73 25.87 -25.05
CA ARG A 178 33.28 26.05 -25.05
C ARG A 178 32.59 24.95 -25.84
N SER A 179 33.12 24.56 -27.00
CA SER A 179 32.55 23.48 -27.81
C SER A 179 32.61 22.13 -27.07
N SER A 180 33.69 21.87 -26.34
CA SER A 180 33.85 20.67 -25.51
C SER A 180 32.88 20.68 -24.32
N ALA A 181 32.75 21.83 -23.65
CA ALA A 181 31.80 22.01 -22.54
C ALA A 181 30.34 21.85 -22.99
N GLN A 182 29.98 22.34 -24.19
CA GLN A 182 28.65 22.16 -24.78
C GLN A 182 28.35 20.69 -25.10
N ARG A 183 29.32 19.97 -25.68
CA ARG A 183 29.20 18.51 -25.91
C ARG A 183 28.99 17.76 -24.59
N ALA A 184 29.79 18.05 -23.58
CA ALA A 184 29.64 17.46 -22.25
C ALA A 184 28.28 17.77 -21.61
N ALA A 185 27.74 18.98 -21.81
CA ALA A 185 26.40 19.34 -21.34
C ALA A 185 25.31 18.54 -22.08
N ALA A 186 25.41 18.40 -23.40
CA ALA A 186 24.47 17.62 -24.20
C ALA A 186 24.47 16.14 -23.79
N LEU A 187 25.65 15.54 -23.55
CA LEU A 187 25.77 14.17 -23.06
C LEU A 187 25.12 13.98 -21.69
N ARG A 188 25.26 14.95 -20.76
CA ARG A 188 24.57 14.90 -19.46
C ARG A 188 23.05 14.90 -19.63
N THR A 189 22.51 15.72 -20.53
CA THR A 189 21.07 15.73 -20.83
C THR A 189 20.61 14.39 -21.40
N GLN A 190 21.33 13.85 -22.39
CA GLN A 190 21.00 12.54 -22.97
C GLN A 190 21.03 11.41 -21.93
N LEU A 191 22.01 11.42 -21.03
CA LEU A 191 22.07 10.47 -19.92
C LEU A 191 20.89 10.61 -18.94
N ALA A 192 20.50 11.85 -18.61
CA ALA A 192 19.34 12.08 -17.76
C ALA A 192 18.04 11.58 -18.41
N ASP A 193 17.84 11.84 -19.71
CA ASP A 193 16.69 11.37 -20.47
C ASP A 193 16.66 9.83 -20.56
N ALA A 194 17.83 9.22 -20.79
CA ALA A 194 17.97 7.78 -20.86
C ALA A 194 17.74 7.11 -19.49
N ALA A 195 18.22 7.71 -18.39
CA ALA A 195 17.94 7.27 -17.04
C ALA A 195 16.43 7.36 -16.72
N ALA A 196 15.78 8.47 -17.07
CA ALA A 196 14.32 8.61 -16.92
C ALA A 196 13.55 7.61 -17.80
N GLY A 197 14.07 7.24 -18.96
CA GLY A 197 13.55 6.14 -19.78
C GLY A 197 13.67 4.79 -19.09
N GLN A 198 14.83 4.50 -18.51
CA GLN A 198 15.08 3.26 -17.77
C GLN A 198 14.20 3.15 -16.52
N ASP A 199 13.99 4.25 -15.79
CA ASP A 199 13.12 4.27 -14.61
C ASP A 199 11.66 3.98 -14.98
N ARG A 200 11.18 4.51 -16.11
CA ARG A 200 9.86 4.16 -16.65
C ARG A 200 9.74 2.68 -17.03
N GLN A 201 10.79 2.10 -17.63
CA GLN A 201 10.82 0.67 -17.94
C GLN A 201 10.82 -0.17 -16.66
N ARG A 202 11.60 0.20 -15.65
CA ARG A 202 11.59 -0.45 -14.33
C ARG A 202 10.23 -0.40 -13.67
N ALA A 203 9.57 0.76 -13.64
CA ALA A 203 8.22 0.90 -13.09
C ALA A 203 7.20 0.02 -13.83
N THR A 204 7.33 -0.08 -15.16
CA THR A 204 6.48 -0.96 -15.97
C THR A 204 6.72 -2.43 -15.64
N GLN A 205 7.98 -2.87 -15.54
CA GLN A 205 8.35 -4.25 -15.19
C GLN A 205 8.02 -4.60 -13.73
N ALA A 206 8.02 -3.61 -12.83
CA ALA A 206 7.61 -3.81 -11.44
C ALA A 206 6.14 -4.20 -11.31
N THR A 207 5.31 -3.92 -12.31
CA THR A 207 3.88 -4.23 -12.28
C THR A 207 3.61 -5.72 -12.51
N ASP A 208 2.65 -6.30 -11.79
CA ASP A 208 2.22 -7.68 -12.05
C ASP A 208 1.45 -7.76 -13.38
N PRO A 209 1.85 -8.64 -14.32
CA PRO A 209 1.20 -8.74 -15.62
C PRO A 209 -0.27 -9.19 -15.55
N VAL A 210 -0.65 -9.97 -14.54
CA VAL A 210 -2.04 -10.40 -14.32
C VAL A 210 -2.88 -9.22 -13.85
N ASP A 211 -2.37 -8.44 -12.89
CA ASP A 211 -3.08 -7.25 -12.42
C ASP A 211 -3.20 -6.19 -13.52
N ALA A 212 -2.18 -6.03 -14.37
CA ALA A 212 -2.23 -5.13 -15.53
C ALA A 212 -3.29 -5.55 -16.56
N ARG A 213 -3.40 -6.87 -16.83
CA ARG A 213 -4.43 -7.43 -17.73
C ARG A 213 -5.84 -7.27 -17.15
N LEU A 214 -6.00 -7.53 -15.85
CA LEU A 214 -7.27 -7.34 -15.17
C LEU A 214 -7.67 -5.86 -15.12
N ALA A 215 -6.72 -4.95 -14.90
CA ALA A 215 -6.92 -3.51 -14.95
C ALA A 215 -7.41 -3.05 -16.32
N SER A 216 -6.82 -3.56 -17.41
CA SER A 216 -7.25 -3.18 -18.76
C SER A 216 -8.66 -3.68 -19.10
N ILE A 217 -9.07 -4.86 -18.60
CA ILE A 217 -10.42 -5.41 -18.81
C ILE A 217 -11.45 -4.68 -17.94
N THR A 218 -11.10 -4.38 -16.68
CA THR A 218 -12.04 -3.79 -15.71
C THR A 218 -12.11 -2.26 -15.77
N GLY A 219 -11.13 -1.61 -16.40
CA GLY A 219 -10.96 -0.15 -16.39
C GLY A 219 -10.54 0.42 -15.02
N LEU A 220 -10.16 -0.44 -14.07
CA LEU A 220 -9.66 -0.04 -12.76
C LEU A 220 -8.16 0.24 -12.82
N GLU A 221 -7.65 1.03 -11.88
CA GLU A 221 -6.22 1.18 -11.66
C GLU A 221 -5.61 -0.15 -11.19
N VAL A 222 -4.41 -0.48 -11.67
CA VAL A 222 -3.66 -1.69 -11.31
C VAL A 222 -3.55 -1.88 -9.79
N GLY A 223 -3.20 -0.83 -9.05
CA GLY A 223 -3.12 -0.91 -7.58
C GLY A 223 -4.46 -1.22 -6.91
N THR A 224 -5.58 -0.79 -7.50
CA THR A 224 -6.92 -1.14 -7.02
C THR A 224 -7.24 -2.60 -7.28
N VAL A 225 -6.88 -3.12 -8.46
CA VAL A 225 -7.05 -4.55 -8.80
C VAL A 225 -6.24 -5.43 -7.84
N ALA A 226 -4.98 -5.08 -7.60
CA ALA A 226 -4.09 -5.77 -6.67
C ALA A 226 -4.65 -5.77 -5.23
N LEU A 227 -5.20 -4.64 -4.77
CA LEU A 227 -5.83 -4.56 -3.45
C LEU A 227 -7.09 -5.44 -3.36
N VAL A 228 -7.95 -5.39 -4.38
CA VAL A 228 -9.19 -6.18 -4.39
C VAL A 228 -8.87 -7.67 -4.44
N SER A 229 -7.90 -8.10 -5.26
CA SER A 229 -7.48 -9.50 -5.34
C SER A 229 -6.92 -9.98 -4.00
N ALA A 230 -6.05 -9.19 -3.35
CA ALA A 230 -5.55 -9.47 -2.01
C ALA A 230 -6.67 -9.59 -0.96
N LEU A 231 -7.65 -8.67 -0.96
CA LEU A 231 -8.78 -8.71 -0.03
C LEU A 231 -9.67 -9.93 -0.27
N VAL A 232 -9.95 -10.30 -1.52
CA VAL A 232 -10.74 -11.49 -1.86
C VAL A 232 -10.02 -12.76 -1.42
N GLN A 233 -8.72 -12.88 -1.70
CA GLN A 233 -7.92 -14.02 -1.24
C GLN A 233 -7.89 -14.12 0.29
N SER A 234 -7.69 -13.00 0.97
CA SER A 234 -7.71 -12.93 2.44
C SER A 234 -9.07 -13.37 2.99
N LEU A 235 -10.16 -12.86 2.43
CA LEU A 235 -11.52 -13.23 2.84
C LEU A 235 -11.80 -14.72 2.66
N LEU A 236 -11.36 -15.32 1.55
CA LEU A 236 -11.52 -16.75 1.31
C LEU A 236 -10.79 -17.59 2.36
N LEU A 237 -9.57 -17.19 2.75
CA LEU A 237 -8.80 -17.89 3.79
C LEU A 237 -9.50 -17.81 5.16
N GLU A 238 -9.97 -16.63 5.55
CA GLU A 238 -10.67 -16.41 6.82
C GLU A 238 -11.98 -17.19 6.89
N LEU A 239 -12.79 -17.15 5.81
CA LEU A 239 -14.04 -17.91 5.71
C LEU A 239 -13.79 -19.42 5.72
N MET A 240 -12.76 -19.89 5.03
CA MET A 240 -12.37 -21.31 5.02
C MET A 240 -11.96 -21.78 6.41
N ALA A 241 -11.12 -21.01 7.12
CA ALA A 241 -10.72 -21.35 8.48
C ALA A 241 -11.90 -21.35 9.46
N ALA A 242 -12.73 -20.31 9.43
CA ALA A 242 -13.94 -20.22 10.25
C ALA A 242 -14.89 -21.40 9.99
N LEU A 243 -15.12 -21.75 8.73
CA LEU A 243 -15.94 -22.91 8.35
C LEU A 243 -15.34 -24.21 8.91
N LEU A 244 -14.04 -24.45 8.71
CA LEU A 244 -13.37 -25.65 9.22
C LEU A 244 -13.49 -25.77 10.74
N TRP A 245 -13.37 -24.67 11.48
CA TRP A 245 -13.59 -24.66 12.93
C TRP A 245 -15.03 -24.95 13.34
N THR A 246 -16.02 -24.45 12.60
CA THR A 246 -17.44 -24.77 12.87
C THR A 246 -17.78 -26.24 12.62
N LEU A 247 -17.04 -26.92 11.74
CA LEU A 247 -17.17 -28.35 11.44
C LEU A 247 -16.36 -29.22 12.42
N ALA A 248 -15.19 -28.73 12.85
CA ALA A 248 -14.32 -29.41 13.80
C ALA A 248 -14.94 -29.46 15.21
N LEU A 249 -15.51 -28.34 15.66
CA LEU A 249 -16.06 -28.22 17.00
C LEU A 249 -17.50 -28.76 17.05
N PRO A 250 -17.84 -29.59 18.05
CA PRO A 250 -19.22 -30.00 18.25
C PRO A 250 -20.07 -28.76 18.54
N ALA A 251 -21.27 -28.69 17.96
CA ALA A 251 -22.25 -27.71 18.43
C ALA A 251 -22.52 -28.05 19.90
N THR A 252 -22.15 -27.15 20.81
CA THR A 252 -22.53 -27.28 22.21
C THR A 252 -24.04 -27.37 22.21
N ALA A 253 -24.58 -28.57 22.48
CA ALA A 253 -25.99 -28.72 22.75
C ALA A 253 -26.24 -27.75 23.90
N ALA A 254 -26.98 -26.66 23.62
CA ALA A 254 -27.37 -25.73 24.65
C ALA A 254 -27.88 -26.60 25.79
N ILE A 255 -27.19 -26.56 26.93
CA ILE A 255 -27.60 -27.27 28.13
C ILE A 255 -29.03 -26.81 28.29
N GLN A 256 -29.98 -27.66 27.90
CA GLN A 256 -31.35 -27.46 28.30
C GLN A 256 -31.19 -27.59 29.80
N THR A 257 -31.23 -26.45 30.49
CA THR A 257 -31.65 -26.39 31.86
C THR A 257 -33.00 -27.09 31.83
N GLN A 258 -32.95 -28.42 31.99
CA GLN A 258 -34.06 -29.23 32.36
C GLN A 258 -34.40 -28.62 33.69
N ALA A 259 -35.32 -27.64 33.66
CA ALA A 259 -35.95 -27.13 34.85
C ALA A 259 -36.36 -28.39 35.57
N VAL A 260 -35.67 -28.69 36.67
CA VAL A 260 -36.08 -29.74 37.59
C VAL A 260 -37.49 -29.34 37.92
N ALA A 261 -38.45 -30.00 37.26
CA ALA A 261 -39.83 -29.87 37.60
C ALA A 261 -39.85 -30.29 39.07
N ALA A 262 -40.00 -29.32 39.95
CA ALA A 262 -40.33 -29.60 41.33
C ALA A 262 -41.50 -30.60 41.28
N PRO A 263 -41.46 -31.70 42.05
CA PRO A 263 -42.51 -32.69 42.01
C PRO A 263 -43.83 -31.98 42.30
N ALA A 264 -44.67 -31.85 41.29
CA ALA A 264 -46.02 -31.36 41.46
C ALA A 264 -46.72 -32.38 42.36
N VAL A 265 -47.03 -31.96 43.59
CA VAL A 265 -47.90 -32.70 44.50
C VAL A 265 -49.22 -32.90 43.77
N ALA A 266 -49.46 -34.14 43.35
CA ALA A 266 -50.70 -34.55 42.71
C ALA A 266 -51.83 -34.45 43.74
N THR A 267 -52.62 -33.38 43.67
CA THR A 267 -53.95 -33.36 44.28
C THR A 267 -54.91 -33.94 43.26
N ALA A 268 -55.31 -35.19 43.48
CA ALA A 268 -56.32 -35.87 42.67
C ALA A 268 -57.67 -35.17 42.83
N VAL A 269 -58.22 -34.64 41.74
CA VAL A 269 -59.61 -34.22 41.62
C VAL A 269 -60.22 -34.98 40.43
N PRO A 270 -61.36 -35.69 40.60
CA PRO A 270 -61.95 -36.49 39.55
C PRO A 270 -62.59 -35.65 38.42
N PRO A 271 -62.77 -36.23 37.21
CA PRO A 271 -63.02 -35.51 35.98
C PRO A 271 -64.49 -35.08 35.81
N ILE A 272 -64.70 -33.82 35.44
CA ILE A 272 -65.96 -33.34 34.86
C ILE A 272 -65.81 -33.35 33.35
N SER A 273 -66.62 -34.19 32.71
CA SER A 273 -66.78 -34.31 31.26
C SER A 273 -67.34 -33.01 30.66
N GLN A 274 -66.66 -32.46 29.66
CA GLN A 274 -67.30 -31.57 28.68
C GLN A 274 -66.86 -31.92 27.25
N PRO A 275 -67.79 -31.97 26.29
CA PRO A 275 -67.50 -32.22 24.88
C PRO A 275 -67.10 -30.91 24.20
N VAL A 276 -65.92 -30.87 23.59
CA VAL A 276 -65.51 -29.74 22.74
C VAL A 276 -65.44 -30.19 21.28
N VAL A 277 -66.21 -29.45 20.51
CA VAL A 277 -66.47 -29.52 19.07
C VAL A 277 -65.18 -29.31 18.26
N LEU A 278 -64.97 -30.16 17.25
CA LEU A 278 -63.95 -30.00 16.21
C LEU A 278 -64.41 -28.96 15.17
N PRO A 279 -63.56 -27.99 14.77
CA PRO A 279 -63.67 -27.34 13.46
C PRO A 279 -62.63 -27.89 12.46
N PRO A 280 -62.86 -27.70 11.15
CA PRO A 280 -62.22 -28.47 10.10
C PRO A 280 -60.81 -28.01 9.73
N ALA A 281 -60.07 -28.96 9.17
CA ALA A 281 -58.76 -28.80 8.56
C ALA A 281 -58.76 -27.78 7.41
N LEU A 282 -57.67 -27.01 7.31
CA LEU A 282 -57.29 -26.30 6.09
C LEU A 282 -55.84 -26.66 5.73
N PRO A 283 -55.53 -26.89 4.44
CA PRO A 283 -54.19 -27.17 3.97
C PRO A 283 -53.44 -25.86 3.68
N ALA A 284 -52.18 -25.77 4.07
CA ALA A 284 -51.30 -24.69 3.62
C ALA A 284 -49.96 -25.27 3.20
N ALA A 285 -49.80 -25.39 1.89
CA ALA A 285 -48.53 -25.55 1.21
C ALA A 285 -47.57 -24.40 1.57
N LEU A 286 -46.29 -24.71 1.76
CA LEU A 286 -45.22 -23.73 1.81
C LEU A 286 -44.51 -23.71 0.44
N PRO A 287 -44.34 -22.54 -0.19
CA PRO A 287 -43.54 -22.40 -1.40
C PRO A 287 -42.04 -22.44 -1.08
N ALA A 288 -41.29 -23.07 -1.99
CA ALA A 288 -39.85 -22.97 -2.05
C ALA A 288 -39.43 -21.53 -2.38
N HIS A 289 -38.85 -20.81 -1.42
CA HIS A 289 -38.12 -19.58 -1.69
C HIS A 289 -36.68 -19.91 -2.03
N THR A 290 -36.40 -19.95 -3.33
CA THR A 290 -35.06 -19.78 -3.90
C THR A 290 -34.54 -18.41 -3.50
N ALA A 291 -33.62 -18.38 -2.53
CA ALA A 291 -32.86 -17.17 -2.20
C ALA A 291 -31.85 -16.92 -3.33
N VAL A 292 -32.22 -16.06 -4.27
CA VAL A 292 -31.26 -15.41 -5.18
C VAL A 292 -30.51 -14.36 -4.35
N LEU A 293 -29.22 -14.60 -4.12
CA LEU A 293 -28.31 -13.60 -3.58
C LEU A 293 -28.33 -12.35 -4.49
N PRO A 294 -28.59 -11.15 -3.96
CA PRO A 294 -28.48 -9.95 -4.76
C PRO A 294 -26.99 -9.74 -5.08
N LEU A 295 -26.68 -9.66 -6.37
CA LEU A 295 -25.41 -9.14 -6.85
C LEU A 295 -25.12 -7.83 -6.12
N LEU A 296 -24.05 -7.86 -5.33
CA LEU A 296 -23.47 -6.71 -4.64
C LEU A 296 -23.35 -5.57 -5.66
N GLN A 297 -24.13 -4.51 -5.46
CA GLN A 297 -24.26 -3.42 -6.41
C GLN A 297 -22.90 -2.70 -6.54
N TRP A 298 -22.23 -2.94 -7.66
CA TRP A 298 -20.85 -2.54 -7.99
C TRP A 298 -20.57 -1.03 -7.81
N GLN A 299 -21.60 -0.19 -7.84
CA GLN A 299 -21.51 1.25 -7.56
C GLN A 299 -21.15 1.58 -6.10
N HIS A 300 -21.49 0.73 -5.12
CA HIS A 300 -21.12 0.97 -3.73
C HIS A 300 -19.62 0.76 -3.48
N LEU A 301 -18.99 -0.20 -4.16
CA LEU A 301 -17.55 -0.45 -4.06
C LEU A 301 -16.71 0.70 -4.65
N ARG A 302 -17.17 1.32 -5.75
CA ARG A 302 -16.54 2.52 -6.34
C ARG A 302 -16.54 3.71 -5.38
N ASN A 303 -17.63 3.90 -4.64
CA ASN A 303 -17.74 4.96 -3.63
C ASN A 303 -16.91 4.68 -2.37
N VAL A 304 -16.67 3.41 -2.04
CA VAL A 304 -15.75 3.01 -0.96
C VAL A 304 -14.30 3.27 -1.39
N ALA A 305 -13.86 2.84 -2.56
CA ALA A 305 -12.49 3.06 -3.03
C ALA A 305 -12.08 4.55 -3.13
N LEU A 306 -13.00 5.43 -3.56
CA LEU A 306 -12.77 6.87 -3.59
C LEU A 306 -12.72 7.51 -2.19
N ARG A 307 -13.44 6.95 -1.20
CA ARG A 307 -13.33 7.34 0.22
C ARG A 307 -12.05 6.82 0.89
N TRP A 308 -11.46 5.74 0.38
CA TRP A 308 -10.20 5.20 0.91
C TRP A 308 -8.96 6.02 0.51
N ARG A 309 -8.97 6.65 -0.67
CA ARG A 309 -7.89 7.55 -1.12
C ARG A 309 -7.83 8.89 -0.35
N CYS A 310 -8.89 9.23 0.38
CA CYS A 310 -8.96 10.37 1.29
C CYS A 310 -9.31 9.87 2.70
N TRP A 311 -8.40 9.12 3.33
CA TRP A 311 -8.54 8.61 4.70
C TRP A 311 -7.82 9.50 5.74
N PRO A 312 -8.37 10.66 6.17
CA PRO A 312 -7.87 11.42 7.32
C PRO A 312 -8.81 11.31 8.54
N SER A 313 -8.25 11.54 9.74
CA SER A 313 -8.80 11.89 11.08
C SER A 313 -10.25 11.59 11.51
N GLN A 314 -11.25 11.71 10.64
CA GLN A 314 -12.69 11.61 10.96
C GLN A 314 -13.12 10.23 11.51
N TRP A 315 -12.41 9.15 11.18
CA TRP A 315 -12.62 7.84 11.83
C TRP A 315 -11.97 7.75 13.21
N ARG A 316 -10.90 8.51 13.49
CA ARG A 316 -10.32 8.65 14.83
C ARG A 316 -11.36 9.30 15.76
N ASP A 317 -12.06 10.33 15.28
CA ASP A 317 -13.09 11.06 16.03
C ASP A 317 -14.40 10.27 16.22
N ARG A 318 -14.72 9.36 15.29
CA ARG A 318 -15.90 8.47 15.41
C ARG A 318 -15.62 7.22 16.25
N LEU A 319 -14.38 6.72 16.26
CA LEU A 319 -13.97 5.63 17.14
C LEU A 319 -13.80 6.11 18.59
N THR A 320 -13.34 7.34 18.81
CA THR A 320 -13.34 7.94 20.17
C THR A 320 -14.75 8.22 20.69
N ALA A 321 -15.74 8.40 19.82
CA ALA A 321 -17.14 8.55 20.22
C ALA A 321 -17.83 7.23 20.63
N LEU A 322 -17.30 6.07 20.20
CA LEU A 322 -17.81 4.74 20.55
C LEU A 322 -17.12 4.11 21.76
N ILE A 323 -15.97 4.65 22.18
CA ILE A 323 -15.23 4.20 23.35
C ILE A 323 -15.59 5.14 24.52
N PRO A 324 -16.04 4.64 25.68
CA PRO A 324 -16.35 5.49 26.83
C PRO A 324 -15.14 6.39 27.16
N PRO A 325 -15.32 7.71 27.35
CA PRO A 325 -14.21 8.65 27.55
C PRO A 325 -13.32 8.27 28.75
N ALA A 326 -13.88 7.56 29.73
CA ALA A 326 -13.16 7.02 30.89
C ALA A 326 -12.09 5.99 30.50
N LEU A 327 -12.31 5.19 29.45
CA LEU A 327 -11.41 4.12 28.98
C LEU A 327 -10.29 4.67 28.10
N VAL A 328 -10.60 5.72 27.31
CA VAL A 328 -9.62 6.49 26.56
C VAL A 328 -8.69 7.27 27.50
N GLN A 329 -9.23 7.89 28.56
CA GLN A 329 -8.42 8.62 29.55
C GLN A 329 -7.50 7.70 30.37
N THR A 330 -7.91 6.46 30.69
CA THR A 330 -7.02 5.50 31.36
C THR A 330 -5.91 5.00 30.45
N LEU A 331 -6.18 4.80 29.15
CA LEU A 331 -5.17 4.43 28.15
C LEU A 331 -4.18 5.56 27.87
N VAL A 332 -4.66 6.81 27.77
CA VAL A 332 -3.82 7.99 27.55
C VAL A 332 -2.98 8.34 28.78
N ARG A 333 -3.49 8.15 30.01
CA ARG A 333 -2.70 8.33 31.25
C ARG A 333 -1.62 7.27 31.46
N LYS A 334 -1.70 6.12 30.78
CA LYS A 334 -0.73 5.02 30.88
C LYS A 334 0.30 5.01 29.76
N MET A 335 0.22 5.91 28.78
CA MET A 335 1.27 6.04 27.78
C MET A 335 2.48 6.80 28.38
N PRO A 336 3.72 6.33 28.14
CA PRO A 336 4.93 7.05 28.52
C PRO A 336 4.96 8.46 27.90
N HIS A 337 5.48 9.44 28.64
CA HIS A 337 5.52 10.87 28.28
C HIS A 337 6.26 11.16 26.96
N ASP A 338 7.04 10.21 26.44
CA ASP A 338 7.89 10.38 25.26
C ASP A 338 7.12 10.49 23.93
N PHE A 339 5.85 10.09 23.87
CA PHE A 339 5.04 10.19 22.64
C PHE A 339 4.44 11.59 22.37
N GLN A 340 4.55 12.54 23.31
CA GLN A 340 3.96 13.87 23.16
C GLN A 340 4.86 14.89 22.44
N HIS A 341 6.11 14.53 22.14
CA HIS A 341 7.09 15.45 21.54
C HIS A 341 7.67 14.91 20.24
N HIS A 342 6.87 14.91 19.18
CA HIS A 342 7.40 14.92 17.81
C HIS A 342 7.00 16.21 17.09
N PRO A 343 7.97 16.92 16.47
CA PRO A 343 7.71 18.19 15.81
C PRO A 343 6.90 17.98 14.51
N HIS A 344 5.94 18.88 14.31
CA HIS A 344 5.12 18.97 13.09
C HIS A 344 5.99 19.17 11.85
N ALA A 345 6.16 18.13 11.03
CA ALA A 345 6.59 18.28 9.64
C ALA A 345 5.40 18.76 8.81
N THR A 346 5.40 20.05 8.49
CA THR A 346 4.46 20.73 7.62
C THR A 346 4.87 20.51 6.17
N THR A 347 4.08 19.72 5.43
CA THR A 347 3.68 19.95 4.01
C THR A 347 2.89 18.74 3.52
N GLN A 348 1.56 18.78 3.66
CA GLN A 348 0.63 17.95 2.87
C GLN A 348 -0.16 18.89 1.95
N PRO A 349 -0.34 18.57 0.66
CA PRO A 349 -1.15 19.38 -0.25
C PRO A 349 -2.66 19.23 0.04
N PRO A 350 -3.49 20.26 -0.20
CA PRO A 350 -4.90 20.24 0.17
C PRO A 350 -5.76 19.36 -0.76
N CYS A 351 -6.58 18.49 -0.15
CA CYS A 351 -7.54 17.60 -0.82
C CYS A 351 -8.87 18.25 -1.21
N HIS A 352 -8.89 19.53 -1.59
CA HIS A 352 -10.11 20.21 -2.01
C HIS A 352 -9.98 20.84 -3.39
N ALA A 353 -10.43 20.10 -4.41
CA ALA A 353 -10.92 20.68 -5.65
C ALA A 353 -12.26 20.02 -5.98
N ARG A 354 -13.35 20.71 -5.61
CA ARG A 354 -14.72 20.40 -6.01
C ARG A 354 -14.85 20.85 -7.47
N ALA A 355 -14.94 19.91 -8.40
CA ALA A 355 -15.28 20.22 -9.79
C ALA A 355 -16.72 20.72 -9.85
N THR A 356 -16.91 21.97 -10.26
CA THR A 356 -18.21 22.50 -10.71
C THR A 356 -18.48 22.02 -12.14
N PRO A 357 -19.69 21.55 -12.45
CA PRO A 357 -20.03 21.16 -13.82
C PRO A 357 -20.28 22.42 -14.67
N SER A 358 -19.73 22.41 -15.88
CA SER A 358 -20.12 23.24 -17.01
C SER A 358 -21.06 22.47 -17.93
#